data_AF-A0A918NIA6-F1
#
_entry.id   AF-A0A918NIA6-F1
#
_cell.length_a   1.000
_cell.length_b   1.000
_cell.length_c   1.000
_cell.angle_alpha   90.00
_cell.angle_beta   90.00
_cell.angle_gamma   90.00
#
_symmetry.space_group_name_H-M   'P 1'
#
loop_
_entity.id
_entity.type
_entity.pdbx_description
1 polymer ?
#
loop_
_entity_poly.entity_id
_entity_poly.type
_entity_poly.pdbx_seq_one_letter_code
_entity_poly.pdbx_strand_id
1 'polypeptide(L)'
;MNDFDAEMKAILSEADTSFDGDTIDETGYYKAALGSLRGQGSGMRVMAWGGILVFGVILIVSIWQMFVADTLRMQIIWGVFAILTNSAQIALKLWFNMQLNRRAISQEIRRLQLVVASRS
;
A
#
# COMPACT_ATOMS: atom_id res chain seq x y z
N MET A 1 -31.98 22.94 16.12
CA MET A 1 -30.61 22.87 15.57
C MET A 1 -29.71 23.13 16.75
N ASN A 2 -29.07 22.09 17.29
CA ASN A 2 -28.32 22.18 18.55
C ASN A 2 -26.96 22.84 18.29
N ASP A 3 -26.43 23.56 19.28
CA ASP A 3 -25.09 24.18 19.23
C ASP A 3 -23.99 23.19 18.82
N PHE A 4 -24.14 21.92 19.22
CA PHE A 4 -23.24 20.83 18.84
C PHE A 4 -23.13 20.63 17.32
N ASP A 5 -24.24 20.77 16.58
CA ASP A 5 -24.26 20.62 15.12
C ASP A 5 -23.56 21.80 14.44
N ALA A 6 -23.69 23.01 15.02
CA ALA A 6 -23.03 24.21 14.52
C ALA A 6 -21.52 24.15 14.75
N GLU A 7 -21.09 23.68 15.93
CA GLU A 7 -19.68 23.53 16.29
C GLU A 7 -19.01 22.39 15.51
N MET A 8 -19.68 21.25 15.34
CA MET A 8 -19.20 20.14 14.50
C MET A 8 -19.02 20.61 13.05
N LYS A 9 -19.97 21.38 12.51
CA LYS A 9 -19.86 21.92 11.15
C LYS A 9 -18.74 22.95 11.02
N ALA A 10 -18.47 23.74 12.06
CA ALA A 10 -17.35 24.68 12.09
C ALA A 10 -15.99 23.95 12.09
N ILE A 11 -15.81 22.95 12.94
CA ILE A 11 -14.58 22.15 13.00
C ILE A 11 -14.38 21.36 11.70
N LEU A 12 -15.44 20.77 11.16
CA LEU A 12 -15.37 20.06 9.87
C LEU A 12 -15.05 21.02 8.72
N SER A 13 -15.59 22.24 8.73
CA SER A 13 -15.28 23.27 7.72
C SER A 13 -13.84 23.79 7.83
N GLU A 14 -13.28 23.88 9.04
CA GLU A 14 -11.87 24.25 9.27
C GLU A 14 -10.91 23.10 8.88
N ALA A 15 -11.32 21.86 9.12
CA ALA A 15 -10.61 20.67 8.65
C ALA A 15 -10.69 20.50 7.11
N ASP A 16 -11.84 20.80 6.49
CA ASP A 16 -12.01 20.77 5.03
C ASP A 16 -11.12 21.81 4.33
N THR A 17 -11.07 23.03 4.88
CA THR A 17 -10.27 24.11 4.30
C THR A 17 -8.76 23.90 4.45
N SER A 18 -8.32 23.06 5.39
CA SER A 18 -6.93 22.59 5.49
C SER A 18 -6.64 21.34 4.65
N PHE A 19 -7.67 20.59 4.25
CA PHE A 19 -7.57 19.42 3.37
C PHE A 19 -7.58 19.80 1.88
N ASP A 20 -8.28 20.87 1.50
CA ASP A 20 -8.32 21.40 0.12
C ASP A 20 -6.95 21.92 -0.39
N GLY A 21 -5.98 22.09 0.50
CA GLY A 21 -4.60 22.47 0.17
C GLY A 21 -3.62 21.30 0.04
N ASP A 22 -4.00 20.08 0.42
CA ASP A 22 -3.14 18.90 0.32
C ASP A 22 -3.30 18.31 -1.08
N THR A 23 -2.66 18.98 -2.05
CA THR A 23 -2.33 18.36 -3.33
C THR A 23 -1.73 16.99 -3.00
N ILE A 24 -2.47 15.91 -3.29
CA ILE A 24 -2.11 14.51 -2.99
C ILE A 24 -0.59 14.39 -2.88
N ASP A 25 -0.05 14.42 -1.66
CA ASP A 25 1.39 14.50 -1.46
C ASP A 25 1.96 13.11 -1.79
N GLU A 26 2.18 12.86 -3.08
CA GLU A 26 2.76 11.63 -3.59
C GLU A 26 4.15 11.40 -2.95
N THR A 27 4.85 12.49 -2.59
CA THR A 27 6.12 12.41 -1.86
C THR A 27 5.91 11.87 -0.45
N GLY A 28 4.80 12.20 0.20
CA GLY A 28 4.29 11.63 1.44
C GLY A 28 4.02 10.13 1.34
N TYR A 29 3.44 9.65 0.23
CA TYR A 29 3.20 8.21 0.01
C TYR A 29 4.52 7.43 -0.08
N TYR A 30 5.48 7.87 -0.90
CA TYR A 30 6.77 7.18 -1.00
C TYR A 30 7.59 7.28 0.28
N LYS A 31 7.52 8.42 0.99
CA LYS A 31 8.15 8.60 2.30
C LYS A 31 7.49 7.74 3.37
N ALA A 32 6.17 7.56 3.33
CA ALA A 32 5.45 6.63 4.19
C ALA A 32 5.79 5.18 3.84
N ALA A 33 5.89 4.82 2.56
CA ALA A 33 6.26 3.48 2.10
C ALA A 33 7.70 3.13 2.51
N LEU A 34 8.67 4.02 2.29
CA LEU A 34 10.06 3.85 2.70
C LEU A 34 10.22 3.94 4.23
N GLY A 35 9.48 4.83 4.90
CA GLY A 35 9.40 4.91 6.35
C GLY A 35 8.81 3.64 6.97
N SER A 36 7.90 2.96 6.26
CA SER A 36 7.33 1.68 6.67
C SER A 36 8.38 0.57 6.74
N LEU A 37 9.50 0.69 6.02
CA LEU A 37 10.59 -0.29 6.08
C LEU A 37 11.41 -0.19 7.38
N ARG A 38 11.19 0.86 8.19
CA ARG A 38 11.83 1.04 9.50
C ARG A 38 10.79 0.92 10.63
N GLY A 39 11.17 0.35 11.78
CA GLY A 39 10.34 0.22 12.99
C GLY A 39 9.77 -1.18 13.30
N GLN A 40 8.97 -1.29 14.37
CA GLN A 40 8.42 -2.56 14.87
C GLN A 40 7.50 -3.23 13.84
N GLY A 41 7.77 -4.49 13.51
CA GLY A 41 7.10 -5.22 12.43
C GLY A 41 7.52 -4.79 11.01
N SER A 42 8.70 -4.19 10.82
CA SER A 42 9.26 -3.94 9.47
C SER A 42 9.65 -5.22 8.74
N GLY A 43 10.01 -6.30 9.46
CA GLY A 43 10.48 -7.55 8.85
C GLY A 43 9.54 -8.10 7.78
N MET A 44 8.23 -8.15 8.05
CA MET A 44 7.25 -8.64 7.07
C MET A 44 7.14 -7.75 5.82
N ARG A 45 7.37 -6.44 5.95
CA ARG A 45 7.30 -5.48 4.84
C ARG A 45 8.57 -5.48 4.00
N VAL A 46 9.73 -5.61 4.65
CA VAL A 46 11.01 -5.85 3.97
C VAL A 46 10.93 -7.17 3.20
N MET A 47 10.36 -8.22 3.79
CA MET A 47 10.13 -9.50 3.12
C MET A 47 9.17 -9.36 1.93
N ALA A 48 8.10 -8.56 2.04
CA ALA A 48 7.20 -8.28 0.93
C ALA A 48 7.91 -7.55 -0.22
N TRP A 49 8.74 -6.54 0.06
CA TRP A 49 9.56 -5.87 -0.95
C TRP A 49 10.58 -6.81 -1.60
N GLY A 50 11.24 -7.64 -0.80
CA GLY A 50 12.12 -8.70 -1.30
C GLY A 50 11.37 -9.67 -2.22
N GLY A 51 10.17 -10.09 -1.82
CA GLY A 51 9.28 -10.93 -2.63
C GLY A 51 8.89 -10.27 -3.95
N ILE A 52 8.57 -8.97 -3.95
CA ILE A 52 8.27 -8.22 -5.19
C ILE A 52 9.49 -8.20 -6.13
N LEU A 53 10.70 -8.02 -5.61
CA LEU A 53 11.89 -8.05 -6.47
C LEU A 53 12.15 -9.47 -7.01
N VAL A 54 12.09 -10.49 -6.15
CA VAL A 54 12.33 -11.89 -6.53
C VAL A 54 11.31 -12.36 -7.56
N PHE A 55 10.00 -12.17 -7.31
CA PHE A 55 8.97 -12.53 -8.28
C PHE A 55 9.08 -11.71 -9.57
N GLY A 56 9.58 -10.48 -9.52
CA GLY A 56 9.84 -9.66 -10.70
C GLY A 56 10.93 -10.28 -11.59
N VAL A 57 12.03 -10.72 -10.98
CA VAL A 57 13.10 -11.44 -11.68
C VAL A 57 12.59 -12.76 -12.25
N ILE A 58 11.84 -13.54 -11.46
CA ILE A 58 11.25 -14.81 -11.92
C ILE A 58 10.32 -14.58 -13.12
N LEU A 59 9.51 -13.51 -13.10
CA LEU A 59 8.64 -13.16 -14.21
C LEU A 59 9.45 -12.90 -15.49
N ILE A 60 10.50 -12.08 -15.41
CA ILE A 60 11.37 -11.77 -16.56
C ILE A 60 12.02 -13.04 -17.12
N VAL A 61 12.56 -13.88 -16.24
CA VAL A 61 13.17 -15.17 -16.64
C VAL A 61 12.14 -16.09 -17.30
N SER A 62 10.92 -16.15 -16.78
CA SER A 62 9.85 -16.99 -17.32
C SER A 62 9.43 -16.53 -18.71
N ILE A 63 9.30 -15.22 -18.91
CA ILE A 63 8.98 -14.64 -20.22
C ILE A 63 10.13 -14.91 -21.20
N TRP A 64 11.39 -14.73 -20.78
CA TRP A 64 12.55 -15.03 -21.62
C TRP A 64 12.59 -16.51 -22.04
N GLN A 65 12.45 -17.42 -21.08
CA GLN A 65 12.40 -18.87 -21.33
C GLN A 65 11.26 -19.26 -22.26
N MET A 66 10.10 -18.58 -22.18
CA MET A 66 8.99 -18.80 -23.10
C MET A 66 9.37 -18.52 -24.57
N PHE A 67 10.25 -17.56 -24.85
CA PHE A 67 10.69 -17.25 -26.22
C PHE A 67 11.86 -18.12 -26.69
N VAL A 68 12.69 -18.63 -25.77
CA VAL A 68 13.91 -19.39 -26.10
C VAL A 68 13.68 -20.91 -26.09
N ALA A 69 12.61 -21.40 -25.46
CA ALA A 69 12.40 -22.84 -25.35
C ALA A 69 12.17 -23.54 -26.70
N ASP A 70 12.85 -24.69 -26.88
CA ASP A 70 12.88 -25.46 -28.13
C ASP A 70 11.56 -26.15 -28.49
N THR A 71 10.68 -26.36 -27.51
CA THR A 71 9.43 -27.09 -27.70
C THR A 71 8.22 -26.26 -27.32
N LEU A 72 7.16 -26.33 -28.13
CA LEU A 72 5.87 -25.67 -27.86
C LEU A 72 5.35 -25.97 -26.44
N ARG A 73 5.51 -27.22 -25.99
CA ARG A 73 5.12 -27.64 -24.63
C ARG A 73 5.83 -26.81 -23.56
N MET A 74 7.15 -26.64 -23.68
CA MET A 74 7.93 -25.84 -22.72
C MET A 74 7.54 -24.37 -22.78
N GLN A 75 7.31 -23.82 -23.98
CA GLN A 75 6.84 -22.44 -24.13
C GLN A 75 5.52 -22.22 -23.39
N ILE A 76 4.55 -23.15 -23.52
CA ILE A 76 3.27 -23.07 -22.80
C ILE A 76 3.47 -23.13 -21.29
N ILE A 77 4.33 -24.03 -20.78
CA ILE A 77 4.61 -24.14 -19.34
C ILE A 77 5.19 -22.83 -18.80
N TRP A 78 6.17 -22.26 -19.49
CA TRP A 78 6.77 -20.97 -19.11
C TRP A 78 5.78 -19.81 -19.20
N GLY A 79 4.89 -19.81 -20.19
CA GLY A 79 3.81 -18.84 -20.31
C GLY A 79 2.81 -18.93 -19.14
N VAL A 80 2.38 -20.13 -18.77
CA VAL A 80 1.51 -20.35 -17.60
C VAL A 80 2.21 -19.91 -16.32
N PHE A 81 3.50 -20.23 -16.16
CA PHE A 81 4.29 -19.84 -15.00
C PHE A 81 4.46 -18.32 -14.91
N ALA A 82 4.61 -17.63 -16.05
CA ALA A 82 4.64 -16.18 -16.12
C ALA A 82 3.30 -15.56 -15.66
N ILE A 83 2.16 -16.10 -16.10
CA ILE A 83 0.82 -15.63 -15.69
C ILE A 83 0.60 -15.82 -14.17
N LEU A 84 0.96 -16.99 -13.64
CA LEU A 84 0.84 -17.28 -12.20
C LEU A 84 1.75 -16.36 -11.37
N THR A 85 2.99 -16.17 -11.81
CA THR A 85 3.94 -15.26 -11.14
C THR A 85 3.47 -13.81 -11.19
N ASN A 86 2.88 -13.38 -12.30
CA ASN A 86 2.27 -12.06 -12.43
C ASN A 86 1.09 -11.87 -11.47
N SER A 87 0.22 -12.87 -11.38
CA SER A 87 -0.92 -12.84 -10.45
C SER A 87 -0.46 -12.75 -8.99
N ALA A 88 0.57 -13.52 -8.63
CA ALA A 88 1.19 -13.46 -7.31
C ALA A 88 1.82 -12.08 -7.01
N GLN A 89 2.48 -11.46 -8.01
CA GLN A 89 3.01 -10.08 -7.90
C GLN A 89 1.91 -9.07 -7.57
N ILE A 90 0.79 -9.12 -8.31
CA ILE A 90 -0.33 -8.20 -8.12
C ILE A 90 -0.92 -8.37 -6.72
N ALA A 91 -1.19 -9.61 -6.30
CA ALA A 91 -1.72 -9.90 -4.97
C ALA A 91 -0.79 -9.39 -3.85
N LEU A 92 0.53 -9.56 -3.99
CA LEU A 92 1.51 -9.10 -3.01
C LEU A 92 1.55 -7.57 -2.92
N LYS A 93 1.50 -6.87 -4.05
CA LYS A 93 1.44 -5.39 -4.09
C LYS A 93 0.14 -4.87 -3.46
N LEU A 94 -0.99 -5.51 -3.76
CA LEU A 94 -2.28 -5.14 -3.18
C LEU A 94 -2.28 -5.31 -1.66
N TRP A 95 -1.81 -6.46 -1.18
CA TRP A 95 -1.66 -6.73 0.24
C TRP A 95 -0.76 -5.70 0.94
N PHE A 96 0.37 -5.34 0.33
CA PHE A 96 1.27 -4.33 0.89
C PHE A 96 0.59 -2.97 1.03
N ASN A 97 -0.17 -2.54 0.01
CA ASN A 97 -0.95 -1.30 0.07
C ASN A 97 -2.03 -1.34 1.15
N MET A 98 -2.74 -2.46 1.30
CA MET A 98 -3.72 -2.63 2.39
C MET A 98 -3.06 -2.54 3.77
N GLN A 99 -1.85 -3.07 3.93
CA GLN A 99 -1.10 -2.97 5.19
C GLN A 99 -0.67 -1.53 5.50
N LEU A 100 -0.29 -0.75 4.49
CA LEU A 100 -0.01 0.67 4.65
C LEU A 100 -1.26 1.43 5.06
N ASN A 101 -2.37 1.22 4.34
CA ASN A 101 -3.65 1.88 4.64
C ASN A 101 -4.14 1.56 6.06
N ARG A 102 -4.07 0.28 6.47
CA ARG A 102 -4.44 -0.13 7.84
C ARG A 102 -3.65 0.61 8.92
N ARG A 103 -2.37 0.89 8.67
CA ARG A 103 -1.51 1.63 9.60
C ARG A 103 -1.86 3.11 9.63
N ALA A 104 -2.10 3.73 8.47
CA ALA A 104 -2.52 5.14 8.38
C ALA A 104 -3.82 5.37 9.17
N ILE A 105 -4.85 4.56 8.89
CA ILE A 105 -6.14 4.60 9.60
C ILE A 105 -5.95 4.40 11.11
N SER A 106 -5.09 3.46 11.53
CA SER A 106 -4.83 3.23 12.97
C SER A 106 -4.17 4.43 13.66
N GLN A 107 -3.33 5.18 12.94
CA GLN A 107 -2.71 6.40 13.47
C GLN A 107 -3.71 7.55 13.58
N GLU A 108 -4.57 7.70 12.57
CA GLU A 108 -5.66 8.69 12.57
C GLU A 108 -6.66 8.42 13.71
N ILE A 109 -7.10 7.18 13.90
CA ILE A 109 -7.98 6.80 15.02
C ILE A 109 -7.34 7.14 16.37
N ARG A 110 -6.05 6.87 16.55
CA ARG A 110 -5.35 7.23 17.79
C ARG A 110 -5.28 8.75 18.00
N ARG A 111 -5.06 9.53 16.94
CA ARG A 111 -5.10 11.00 17.02
C ARG A 111 -6.49 11.48 17.43
N LEU A 112 -7.55 10.93 16.83
CA LEU A 112 -8.93 11.25 17.19
C LEU A 112 -9.23 10.91 18.67
N GLN A 113 -8.80 9.74 19.14
CA GLN A 113 -8.95 9.34 20.55
C GLN A 113 -8.26 10.31 21.51
N LEU A 114 -7.07 10.78 21.17
CA LEU A 114 -6.34 11.76 21.99
C LEU A 114 -7.05 13.11 22.04
N VAL A 115 -7.58 13.58 20.91
CA VAL A 115 -8.34 14.85 20.86
C VAL A 115 -9.60 14.75 21.72
N VAL A 116 -10.34 13.64 21.61
CA VAL A 116 -11.54 13.42 22.44
C VAL A 116 -11.19 13.35 23.93
N ALA A 117 -10.14 12.59 24.30
CA ALA A 117 -9.71 12.48 25.69
C ALA A 117 -9.14 13.78 26.28
N SER A 118 -8.57 14.67 25.45
CA SER A 118 -8.11 15.99 25.90
C SER A 118 -9.24 16.99 26.16
N ARG A 119 -10.46 16.69 25.69
CA ARG A 119 -11.66 17.54 25.84
C ARG A 119 -12.66 17.04 26.90
N SER A 120 -12.38 15.89 27.53
CA SER A 120 -13.13 15.36 28.69
C SER A 120 -12.43 15.68 30.00
#